data_AF-A0A537R6V6-F1
#
_entry.id   AF-A0A537R6V6-F1
#
_cell.length_a   1.000
_cell.length_b   1.000
_cell.length_c   1.000
_cell.angle_alpha   90.00
_cell.angle_beta   90.00
_cell.angle_gamma   90.00
#
_symmetry.space_group_name_H-M   'P 1'
#
loop_
_entity.id
_entity.type
_entity.pdbx_description
1 polymer ?
#
loop_
_entity_poly.entity_id
_entity_poly.type
_entity_poly.pdbx_seq_one_letter_code
_entity_poly.pdbx_strand_id
1 'polypeptide(L)' 'MLGADGSEPSVARVRERIVTAGLRHAEAIVADASVHPFAPDSFELAFSRFGIMFFSDPVAAFEN' A
#
# COMPACT_ATOMS: atom_id res chain seq x y z
N MET A 1 -4.69 -2.12 -9.19
CA MET A 1 -4.55 -1.30 -7.97
C MET A 1 -3.81 -2.14 -6.94
N LEU A 2 -2.74 -1.59 -6.41
CA LEU A 2 -1.96 -2.19 -5.34
C LEU A 2 -2.22 -1.42 -4.03
N GLY A 3 -2.49 -2.14 -2.95
CA GLY A 3 -2.45 -1.61 -1.59
C GLY A 3 -1.23 -2.15 -0.83
N ALA A 4 -0.54 -1.28 -0.10
CA ALA A 4 0.58 -1.64 0.77
C ALA A 4 0.29 -1.19 2.21
N ASP A 5 0.55 -2.05 3.19
CA ASP A 5 0.42 -1.74 4.61
C ASP A 5 1.46 -2.56 5.40
N GLY A 6 2.02 -2.00 6.47
CA GLY A 6 2.99 -2.69 7.33
C GLY A 6 2.37 -3.75 8.26
N SER A 7 1.04 -3.76 8.39
CA SER A 7 0.29 -4.67 9.25
C SER A 7 -0.20 -5.90 8.47
N GLU A 8 0.35 -7.07 8.79
CA GLU A 8 -0.12 -8.35 8.26
C GLU A 8 -1.64 -8.58 8.48
N PRO A 9 -2.21 -8.31 9.68
CA PRO A 9 -3.66 -8.43 9.90
C PRO A 9 -4.49 -7.51 9.00
N SER A 10 -4.02 -6.28 8.75
CA SER A 10 -4.71 -5.33 7.86
C SER A 10 -4.74 -5.85 6.43
N VAL A 11 -3.61 -6.33 5.93
CA VAL A 11 -3.49 -6.87 4.56
C VAL A 11 -4.34 -8.12 4.39
N ALA A 12 -4.36 -9.04 5.37
CA ALA A 12 -5.24 -10.21 5.34
C ALA A 12 -6.71 -9.80 5.19
N ARG A 13 -7.16 -8.80 5.95
CA ARG A 13 -8.53 -8.30 5.87
C ARG A 13 -8.85 -7.65 4.52
N VAL A 14 -7.89 -6.94 3.91
CA VAL A 14 -8.05 -6.35 2.58
C VAL A 14 -8.17 -7.44 1.51
N ARG A 15 -7.34 -8.49 1.59
CA ARG A 15 -7.39 -9.64 0.66
C ARG A 15 -8.76 -10.33 0.69
N GLU A 16 -9.32 -10.57 1.87
CA GLU A 16 -10.69 -11.09 2.01
C GLU A 16 -11.71 -10.20 1.29
N ARG A 17 -11.64 -8.88 1.51
CA ARG A 17 -12.56 -7.91 0.90
C ARG A 17 -12.43 -7.89 -0.62
N ILE A 18 -11.21 -7.97 -1.16
CA ILE A 18 -10.96 -8.04 -2.60
C ILE A 18 -11.66 -9.26 -3.21
N VAL A 19 -11.50 -10.44 -2.58
CA VAL A 19 -12.13 -11.68 -3.04
C VAL A 19 -13.65 -11.58 -2.95
N THR A 20 -14.20 -11.15 -1.80
CA THR A 20 -15.65 -11.02 -1.60
C THR A 20 -16.29 -10.05 -2.60
N ALA A 21 -15.61 -8.96 -2.94
CA ALA A 21 -16.09 -7.97 -3.89
C ALA A 21 -15.82 -8.32 -5.37
N GLY A 22 -15.11 -9.42 -5.66
CA GLY A 22 -14.78 -9.84 -7.02
C GLY A 22 -13.82 -8.90 -7.75
N LEU A 23 -12.97 -8.17 -7.03
CA LEU A 23 -12.07 -7.14 -7.58
C LEU A 23 -10.83 -7.77 -8.21
N ARG A 24 -10.94 -8.25 -9.46
CA ARG A 24 -9.87 -8.97 -10.17
C ARG A 24 -8.60 -8.16 -10.45
N HIS A 25 -8.66 -6.83 -10.37
CA HIS A 25 -7.55 -5.92 -10.63
C HIS A 25 -7.04 -5.23 -9.37
N ALA A 26 -7.39 -5.75 -8.18
CA ALA A 26 -6.91 -5.25 -6.90
C ALA A 26 -6.07 -6.30 -6.18
N GLU A 27 -4.98 -5.88 -5.56
CA GLU A 27 -4.12 -6.73 -4.73
C GLU A 27 -3.61 -5.97 -3.52
N ALA A 28 -3.14 -6.70 -2.51
CA ALA A 28 -2.58 -6.11 -1.29
C ALA A 28 -1.35 -6.87 -0.80
N ILE A 29 -0.31 -6.13 -0.44
CA ILE A 29 0.98 -6.63 0.05
C ILE A 29 1.29 -6.09 1.44
N VAL A 30 2.05 -6.87 2.20
CA VAL A 30 2.64 -6.40 3.46
C VAL A 30 3.97 -5.74 3.10
N ALA A 31 4.06 -4.43 3.30
CA ALA A 31 5.24 -3.66 2.95
C ALA A 31 5.32 -2.38 3.78
N ASP A 32 6.53 -2.02 4.19
CA ASP A 32 6.82 -0.67 4.64
C ASP A 32 6.95 0.22 3.41
N ALA A 33 5.93 1.03 3.16
CA ALA A 33 5.88 1.91 2.01
C ALA A 33 7.01 2.95 1.99
N SER A 34 7.69 3.24 3.10
CA SER A 34 8.79 4.21 3.13
C SER A 34 10.10 3.70 2.52
N VAL A 35 10.26 2.39 2.42
CA VAL A 35 11.51 1.75 1.94
C VAL A 35 11.27 0.62 0.93
N HIS A 36 10.02 0.26 0.67
CA HIS A 36 9.70 -0.76 -0.32
C HIS A 36 10.04 -0.25 -1.74
N PRO A 37 10.83 -1.01 -2.53
CA PRO A 37 11.26 -0.58 -3.85
C PRO A 37 10.14 -0.80 -4.87
N PHE A 38 9.21 0.15 -4.96
CA PHE A 38 8.24 0.16 -6.05
C PHE A 38 8.97 0.35 -7.39
N ALA A 39 8.46 -0.28 -8.45
CA ALA A 39 9.06 -0.12 -9.77
C ALA A 39 8.89 1.36 -10.22
N PRO A 40 9.96 2.02 -10.71
CA PRO A 40 9.85 3.37 -11.22
C PRO A 40 8.78 3.47 -12.32
N ASP A 41 8.04 4.58 -12.33
CA ASP A 41 6.98 4.87 -13.32
C ASP A 41 5.89 3.78 -13.44
N SER A 42 5.72 2.89 -12.46
CA SER A 42 4.71 1.83 -12.52
C SER A 42 3.32 2.26 -12.02
N PHE A 43 3.20 3.46 -11.44
CA PHE A 43 1.96 4.01 -10.92
C PHE A 43 1.73 5.44 -11.42
N GLU A 44 0.56 5.70 -11.97
CA GLU A 44 0.15 7.04 -12.41
C GLU A 44 -0.44 7.88 -11.26
N LEU A 45 -0.80 7.23 -10.15
CA LEU A 45 -1.49 7.86 -9.03
C LEU A 45 -1.23 7.11 -7.71
N ALA A 46 -0.92 7.86 -6.66
CA ALA A 46 -0.73 7.37 -5.31
C ALA A 46 -1.67 8.06 -4.32
N PHE A 47 -2.18 7.31 -3.35
CA PHE A 47 -3.00 7.82 -2.26
C PHE A 47 -2.49 7.28 -0.92
N SER A 48 -2.26 8.16 0.04
CA SER A 48 -2.02 7.79 1.43
C SER A 48 -3.18 8.27 2.28
N ARG A 49 -3.87 7.34 2.95
CA ARG A 49 -5.02 7.64 3.82
C ARG A 49 -4.64 7.38 5.27
N PHE A 50 -4.55 8.45 6.05
CA PHE A 50 -4.14 8.44 7.46
C PHE A 50 -2.73 7.88 7.74
N GLY A 51 -1.94 7.54 6.72
CA GLY A 51 -0.61 6.92 6.86
C GLY A 51 0.52 7.90 7.23
N ILE A 52 0.36 9.19 6.91
CA ILE A 52 1.41 10.23 7.08
C ILE A 52 1.93 10.29 8.51
N MET A 53 1.08 10.11 9.52
CA MET A 53 1.45 10.19 10.93
C MET A 53 2.29 8.99 11.42
N PHE A 54 2.39 7.92 10.61
CA PHE A 54 3.06 6.68 10.96
C PHE A 54 4.42 6.50 10.27
N PHE A 55 4.77 7.36 9.31
CA PHE A 55 6.11 7.39 8.75
C PHE A 55 7.07 8.08 9.71
N SER A 56 8.24 7.47 9.93
CA SER A 56 9.34 8.07 10.69
C SER A 56 9.88 9.32 9.98
N ASP A 57 9.95 9.27 8.66
CA ASP A 57 10.21 10.39 7.77
C ASP A 57 9.15 10.42 6.65
N PRO A 58 8.10 11.24 6.81
CA PRO A 58 7.06 11.35 5.81
C PRO A 58 7.55 11.86 4.46
N VAL A 59 8.57 12.73 4.40
CA VAL A 59 9.07 13.27 3.13
C VAL A 59 9.77 12.16 2.36
N ALA A 60 10.72 11.49 2.99
CA ALA A 60 11.42 10.37 2.37
C ALA A 60 10.46 9.26 1.91
N ALA A 61 9.38 9.00 2.66
CA ALA A 61 8.38 8.00 2.31
C ALA A 61 7.58 8.33 1.03
N PHE A 62 7.47 9.61 0.64
CA PHE A 62 6.82 10.01 -0.63
C PHE A 62 7.82 10.26 -1.78
N GLU A 63 9.13 10.22 -1.51
CA GLU A 63 10.19 10.36 -2.53
C GLU A 63 10.67 9.00 -3.09
N ASN A 64 10.10 7.89 -2.62
CA ASN A 64 10.57 6.54 -2.93
C ASN A 64 10.28 6.03 -4.35
#